data_AF-A0A6B2G6F6-F1
#
_entry.id   AF-A0A6B2G6F6-F1
#
_cell.length_a   1.000
_cell.length_b   1.000
_cell.length_c   1.000
_cell.angle_alpha   90.00
_cell.angle_beta   90.00
_cell.angle_gamma   90.00
#
_symmetry.space_group_name_H-M   'P 1'
#
loop_
_entity.id
_entity.type
_entity.pdbx_description
1 polymer ?
#
loop_
_entity_poly.entity_id
_entity_poly.type
_entity_poly.pdbx_seq_one_letter_code
_entity_poly.pdbx_strand_id
1 'polypeptide(L)'
;MIGIGECQRAINSLPLLFPIETKDNLRKIRTILVKYCLDQVYGTKPPVESLRFLRNNQQQCYFSKKDIFDLTILILFPDDIKSHKLSETAILGIGTTCNLSDTINALVPNTRCFQPNRLETLLKYSLMLQYDKCTFHSSADVTDYNYTLFMDHVCDGDLLPCEVIQTMASDDRNIWQIEYSPNGSNLAVCTRQKHIIVFSPSITENYMEYKRYNLDSIPSQLKWSPNSTMILVVTTCGRYIIFLCKIDCATPEDLSLQTTVINETISCADWFPDSI
;
A
#
# COMPACT_ATOMS: atom_id res chain seq x y z
N MET A 1 0.29 -23.38 -26.29
CA MET A 1 -0.66 -23.52 -27.40
C MET A 1 -1.89 -24.21 -26.87
N ILE A 2 -2.99 -23.48 -26.70
CA ILE A 2 -4.25 -24.03 -26.20
C ILE A 2 -4.95 -24.75 -27.36
N GLY A 3 -5.33 -26.01 -27.18
CA GLY A 3 -6.05 -26.76 -28.21
C GLY A 3 -7.52 -26.32 -28.32
N ILE A 4 -8.14 -26.39 -29.52
CA ILE A 4 -9.60 -26.15 -29.70
C ILE A 4 -10.45 -26.94 -28.67
N GLY A 5 -10.01 -28.15 -28.29
CA GLY A 5 -10.66 -28.96 -27.26
C GLY A 5 -10.61 -28.34 -25.87
N GLU A 6 -9.51 -27.69 -25.49
CA GLU A 6 -9.37 -26.98 -24.22
C GLU A 6 -10.22 -25.71 -24.20
N CYS A 7 -10.26 -24.99 -25.33
CA CYS A 7 -11.16 -23.87 -25.55
C CYS A 7 -12.64 -24.26 -25.38
N GLN A 8 -13.05 -25.38 -25.97
CA GLN A 8 -14.43 -25.86 -25.82
C GLN A 8 -14.73 -26.31 -24.38
N ARG A 9 -13.76 -26.92 -23.68
CA ARG A 9 -13.90 -27.26 -22.26
C ARG A 9 -14.07 -26.03 -21.38
N ALA A 10 -13.25 -24.99 -21.60
CA ALA A 10 -13.33 -23.72 -20.88
C ALA A 10 -14.68 -23.02 -21.11
N ILE A 11 -15.19 -23.05 -22.35
CA ILE A 11 -16.50 -22.48 -22.68
C ILE A 11 -17.64 -23.28 -22.01
N ASN A 12 -17.52 -24.60 -21.95
CA ASN A 12 -18.53 -25.46 -21.34
C ASN A 12 -18.54 -25.37 -19.81
N SER A 13 -17.43 -24.96 -19.17
CA SER A 13 -17.35 -24.77 -17.71
C SER A 13 -17.85 -23.41 -17.24
N LEU A 14 -18.11 -22.44 -18.14
CA LEU A 14 -18.62 -21.11 -17.78
C LEU A 14 -19.88 -21.13 -16.88
N PRO A 15 -20.91 -21.96 -17.15
CA PRO A 15 -22.09 -22.02 -16.28
C PRO A 15 -21.80 -22.57 -14.88
N LEU A 16 -20.72 -23.36 -14.73
CA LEU A 16 -20.28 -23.92 -13.44
C LEU A 16 -19.46 -22.89 -12.65
N LEU A 17 -18.65 -22.08 -13.33
CA LEU A 17 -17.82 -21.04 -12.72
C LEU A 17 -18.66 -19.82 -12.30
N PHE A 18 -19.73 -19.52 -13.04
CA PHE A 18 -20.57 -18.35 -12.83
C PHE A 18 -22.07 -18.74 -12.73
N PRO A 19 -22.47 -19.52 -11.70
CA PRO A 19 -23.83 -20.08 -11.62
C PRO A 19 -24.94 -19.05 -11.35
N ILE A 20 -24.59 -17.87 -10.83
CA ILE A 20 -25.54 -16.83 -10.38
C ILE A 20 -25.45 -15.57 -11.25
N GLU A 21 -24.88 -15.65 -12.44
CA GLU A 21 -24.81 -14.51 -13.35
C GLU A 21 -26.05 -14.37 -14.25
N THR A 22 -26.30 -13.14 -14.69
CA THR A 22 -27.32 -12.89 -15.70
C THR A 22 -26.91 -13.61 -16.99
N LYS A 23 -27.90 -14.19 -17.67
CA LYS A 23 -27.69 -14.88 -18.96
C LYS A 23 -26.97 -13.97 -19.98
N ASP A 24 -27.14 -12.66 -19.86
CA ASP A 24 -26.53 -11.68 -20.75
C ASP A 24 -25.04 -11.47 -20.48
N ASN A 25 -24.60 -11.45 -19.21
CA ASN A 25 -23.18 -11.37 -18.87
C ASN A 25 -22.44 -12.64 -19.28
N LEU A 26 -23.03 -13.81 -19.03
CA LEU A 26 -22.49 -15.09 -19.49
C LEU A 26 -22.30 -15.14 -21.01
N ARG A 27 -23.26 -14.60 -21.78
CA ARG A 27 -23.14 -14.49 -23.24
C ARG A 27 -22.04 -13.54 -23.67
N LYS A 28 -21.85 -12.41 -22.97
CA LYS A 28 -20.74 -11.47 -23.25
C LYS A 28 -19.38 -12.10 -22.97
N ILE A 29 -19.21 -12.75 -21.82
CA ILE A 29 -17.99 -13.48 -21.45
C ILE A 29 -17.71 -14.59 -22.47
N ARG A 30 -18.74 -15.33 -22.89
CA ARG A 30 -18.62 -16.35 -23.93
C ARG A 30 -18.17 -15.77 -25.28
N THR A 31 -18.71 -14.62 -25.70
CA THR A 31 -18.25 -13.92 -26.92
C THR A 31 -16.76 -13.61 -26.84
N ILE A 32 -16.30 -13.04 -25.72
CA ILE A 32 -14.90 -12.66 -25.51
C ILE A 32 -13.99 -13.88 -25.57
N LEU A 33 -14.37 -14.97 -24.88
CA LEU A 33 -13.58 -16.21 -24.88
C LEU A 33 -13.55 -16.90 -26.24
N VAL A 34 -14.64 -16.88 -27.01
CA VAL A 34 -14.65 -17.41 -28.38
C VAL A 34 -13.74 -16.61 -29.29
N LYS A 35 -13.74 -15.27 -29.19
CA LYS A 35 -12.81 -14.41 -29.93
C LYS A 35 -11.36 -14.72 -29.58
N TYR A 36 -11.04 -14.82 -28.29
CA TYR A 36 -9.71 -15.18 -27.81
C TYR A 36 -9.24 -16.57 -28.28
N CYS A 37 -10.13 -17.56 -28.23
CA CYS A 37 -9.82 -18.90 -28.71
C CYS A 37 -9.59 -18.96 -30.22
N LEU A 38 -10.32 -18.17 -31.01
CA LEU A 38 -10.09 -18.07 -32.46
C LEU A 38 -8.74 -17.42 -32.77
N ASP A 39 -8.32 -16.44 -31.99
CA ASP A 39 -7.01 -15.80 -32.10
C ASP A 39 -5.86 -16.78 -31.79
N GLN A 40 -5.98 -17.61 -30.74
CA GLN A 40 -4.98 -18.63 -30.43
C GLN A 40 -4.89 -19.76 -31.47
N VAL A 41 -5.99 -20.02 -32.18
CA VAL A 41 -6.09 -21.06 -33.21
C VAL A 41 -5.68 -20.53 -34.59
N TYR A 42 -5.60 -19.20 -34.74
CA TYR A 42 -5.15 -18.52 -35.94
C TYR A 42 -3.74 -19.00 -36.34
N GLY A 43 -3.56 -19.32 -37.62
CA GLY A 43 -2.27 -19.76 -38.19
C GLY A 43 -1.79 -21.16 -37.79
N THR A 44 -2.35 -21.79 -36.76
CA THR A 44 -1.89 -23.11 -36.27
C THR A 44 -2.72 -24.29 -36.77
N LYS A 45 -3.98 -24.05 -37.20
CA LYS A 45 -4.93 -25.09 -37.57
C LYS A 45 -5.63 -24.81 -38.90
N PRO A 46 -6.18 -25.85 -39.58
CA PRO A 46 -6.89 -25.67 -40.83
C PRO A 46 -8.16 -24.81 -40.63
N PRO A 47 -8.48 -23.92 -41.59
CA PRO A 47 -9.57 -22.95 -41.45
C PRO A 47 -10.95 -23.60 -41.25
N VAL A 48 -11.14 -24.83 -41.76
CA VAL A 48 -12.38 -25.59 -41.62
C VAL A 48 -12.71 -25.91 -40.15
N GLU A 49 -11.70 -26.22 -39.33
CA GLU A 49 -11.93 -26.49 -37.90
C GLU A 49 -12.34 -25.23 -37.15
N SER A 50 -11.69 -24.10 -37.44
CA SER A 50 -11.99 -22.79 -36.86
C SER A 50 -13.40 -22.31 -37.23
N LEU A 51 -13.83 -22.52 -38.48
CA LEU A 51 -15.19 -22.19 -38.91
C LEU A 51 -16.25 -23.07 -38.25
N ARG A 52 -15.98 -24.37 -38.09
CA ARG A 52 -16.87 -25.28 -37.33
C ARG A 52 -17.01 -24.83 -35.89
N PHE A 53 -15.91 -24.41 -35.26
CA PHE A 53 -15.90 -23.88 -33.90
C PHE A 53 -16.72 -22.59 -33.77
N LEU A 54 -16.57 -21.63 -34.70
CA LEU A 54 -17.36 -20.40 -34.74
C LEU A 54 -18.85 -20.71 -34.91
N ARG A 55 -19.21 -21.60 -35.85
CA ARG A 55 -20.59 -22.01 -36.12
C ARG A 55 -21.26 -22.65 -34.91
N ASN A 56 -20.56 -23.51 -34.19
CA ASN A 56 -21.10 -24.19 -33.01
C ASN A 56 -21.38 -23.23 -31.84
N ASN A 57 -20.59 -22.17 -31.71
CA ASN A 57 -20.70 -21.23 -30.59
C ASN A 57 -21.57 -20.00 -30.91
N GLN A 58 -21.92 -19.76 -32.17
CA GLN A 58 -22.63 -18.56 -32.64
C GLN A 58 -23.98 -18.33 -31.93
N GLN A 59 -24.73 -19.39 -31.59
CA GLN A 59 -26.07 -19.25 -30.98
C GLN A 59 -26.05 -18.77 -29.52
N GLN A 60 -24.91 -18.92 -28.84
CA GLN A 60 -24.79 -18.63 -27.40
C GLN A 60 -23.94 -17.38 -27.13
N CYS A 61 -23.56 -16.64 -28.18
CA CYS A 61 -22.73 -15.44 -28.10
C CYS A 61 -23.47 -14.22 -28.65
N TYR A 62 -23.11 -13.03 -28.15
CA TYR A 62 -23.46 -11.76 -28.80
C TYR A 62 -22.48 -11.47 -29.93
N PHE A 63 -22.73 -12.02 -31.12
CA PHE A 63 -22.03 -11.60 -32.33
C PHE A 63 -22.96 -10.76 -33.20
N SER A 64 -22.51 -9.59 -33.63
CA SER A 64 -23.15 -8.87 -34.73
C SER A 64 -22.94 -9.63 -36.04
N LYS A 65 -23.84 -9.45 -37.02
CA LYS A 65 -23.65 -9.98 -38.38
C LYS A 65 -22.33 -9.51 -38.99
N LYS A 66 -21.90 -8.29 -38.64
CA LYS A 66 -20.60 -7.72 -39.04
C LYS A 66 -19.45 -8.49 -38.40
N ASP A 67 -19.48 -8.68 -37.07
CA ASP A 67 -18.43 -9.42 -36.36
C ASP A 67 -18.22 -10.84 -36.90
N ILE A 68 -19.30 -11.56 -37.23
CA ILE A 68 -19.21 -12.91 -37.80
C ILE A 68 -18.56 -12.86 -39.18
N PHE A 69 -18.97 -11.90 -40.00
CA PHE A 69 -18.42 -11.70 -41.33
C PHE A 69 -16.93 -11.37 -41.26
N ASP A 70 -16.55 -10.43 -40.39
CA ASP A 70 -15.17 -10.01 -40.18
C ASP A 70 -14.30 -11.17 -39.66
N LEU A 71 -14.80 -11.96 -38.69
CA LEU A 71 -14.12 -13.16 -38.17
C LEU A 71 -14.00 -14.26 -39.24
N THR A 72 -15.02 -14.42 -40.09
CA THR A 72 -15.02 -15.42 -41.16
C THR A 72 -13.99 -15.07 -42.23
N ILE A 73 -13.89 -13.79 -42.59
CA ILE A 73 -12.83 -13.28 -43.48
C ILE A 73 -11.46 -13.54 -42.86
N LEU A 74 -11.31 -13.23 -41.56
CA LEU A 74 -10.06 -13.44 -40.83
C LEU A 74 -9.58 -14.90 -40.86
N ILE A 75 -10.52 -15.86 -40.75
CA ILE A 75 -10.20 -17.29 -40.79
C ILE A 75 -9.89 -17.78 -42.21
N LEU A 76 -10.57 -17.25 -43.24
CA LEU A 76 -10.42 -17.70 -44.63
C LEU A 76 -9.21 -17.09 -45.34
N PHE A 77 -8.88 -15.84 -45.02
CA PHE A 77 -7.84 -15.04 -45.69
C PHE A 77 -6.85 -14.48 -44.66
N PRO A 78 -5.96 -15.33 -44.10
CA PRO A 78 -5.00 -14.90 -43.09
C PRO A 78 -3.93 -13.92 -43.63
N ASP A 79 -3.61 -13.99 -44.92
CA ASP A 79 -2.53 -13.19 -45.52
C ASP A 79 -2.94 -11.75 -45.87
N ASP A 80 -4.23 -11.48 -46.10
CA ASP A 80 -4.73 -10.18 -46.55
C ASP A 80 -4.88 -9.15 -45.42
N ILE A 81 -4.80 -9.58 -44.16
CA ILE A 81 -5.06 -8.74 -42.98
C ILE A 81 -3.94 -7.72 -42.74
N LYS A 82 -2.70 -7.99 -43.18
CA LYS A 82 -1.60 -7.01 -43.08
C LYS A 82 -1.83 -5.76 -43.93
N SER A 83 -2.70 -5.85 -44.96
CA SER A 83 -2.94 -4.77 -45.93
C SER A 83 -4.16 -3.91 -45.60
N HIS A 84 -5.17 -4.48 -44.94
CA HIS A 84 -6.27 -3.72 -44.38
C HIS A 84 -5.85 -3.18 -43.01
N LYS A 85 -6.11 -1.90 -42.74
CA LYS A 85 -6.01 -1.25 -41.41
C LYS A 85 -6.99 -1.85 -40.37
N LEU A 86 -7.20 -3.15 -40.39
CA LEU A 86 -7.82 -3.92 -39.33
C LEU A 86 -6.67 -4.29 -38.40
N SER A 87 -6.15 -3.26 -37.73
CA SER A 87 -5.00 -3.34 -36.86
C SER A 87 -5.15 -4.52 -35.89
N GLU A 88 -4.01 -5.11 -35.54
CA GLU A 88 -3.78 -5.99 -34.38
C GLU A 88 -4.52 -5.59 -33.09
N THR A 89 -5.05 -4.36 -33.04
CA THR A 89 -5.64 -3.71 -31.89
C THR A 89 -7.16 -3.49 -31.96
N ALA A 90 -7.84 -3.58 -33.12
CA ALA A 90 -9.20 -3.04 -33.25
C ALA A 90 -10.37 -4.05 -33.25
N ILE A 91 -10.20 -5.27 -33.77
CA ILE A 91 -11.30 -6.28 -33.78
C ILE A 91 -11.15 -7.30 -32.65
N LEU A 92 -9.91 -7.61 -32.27
CA LEU A 92 -9.61 -8.68 -31.32
C LEU A 92 -9.29 -8.17 -29.92
N GLY A 93 -8.78 -6.95 -29.75
CA GLY A 93 -8.70 -6.16 -28.50
C GLY A 93 -8.05 -6.81 -27.26
N ILE A 94 -7.69 -8.08 -27.35
CA ILE A 94 -7.20 -8.95 -26.28
C ILE A 94 -5.80 -9.37 -26.72
N GLY A 95 -4.96 -8.39 -27.06
CA GLY A 95 -3.52 -8.62 -27.05
C GLY A 95 -3.17 -8.97 -25.62
N THR A 96 -2.69 -10.19 -25.39
CA THR A 96 -2.26 -10.78 -24.10
C THR A 96 -3.37 -11.21 -23.12
N THR A 97 -3.06 -12.28 -22.37
CA THR A 97 -3.91 -12.91 -21.35
C THR A 97 -4.32 -11.97 -20.22
N CYS A 98 -3.56 -10.90 -19.95
CA CYS A 98 -3.90 -9.91 -18.93
C CYS A 98 -5.08 -9.02 -19.35
N ASN A 99 -5.16 -8.62 -20.62
CA ASN A 99 -6.33 -7.89 -21.11
C ASN A 99 -7.60 -8.76 -21.07
N LEU A 100 -7.47 -10.08 -21.24
CA LEU A 100 -8.60 -11.01 -21.10
C LEU A 100 -9.09 -11.09 -19.64
N SER A 101 -8.18 -11.28 -18.68
CA SER A 101 -8.56 -11.37 -17.27
C SER A 101 -9.20 -10.08 -16.80
N ASP A 102 -8.69 -8.93 -17.21
CA ASP A 102 -9.19 -7.63 -16.76
C ASP A 102 -10.56 -7.31 -17.38
N THR A 103 -10.77 -7.65 -18.66
CA THR A 103 -12.08 -7.48 -19.31
C THR A 103 -13.14 -8.43 -18.74
N ILE A 104 -12.78 -9.67 -18.40
CA ILE A 104 -13.69 -10.60 -17.71
C ILE A 104 -13.97 -10.10 -16.29
N ASN A 105 -12.94 -9.67 -15.56
CA ASN A 105 -13.10 -9.12 -14.21
C ASN A 105 -13.95 -7.85 -14.18
N ALA A 106 -13.97 -7.04 -15.25
CA ALA A 106 -14.84 -5.87 -15.33
C ALA A 106 -16.33 -6.24 -15.55
N LEU A 107 -16.60 -7.40 -16.16
CA LEU A 107 -17.96 -7.89 -16.43
C LEU A 107 -18.56 -8.67 -15.26
N VAL A 108 -17.69 -9.27 -14.44
CA VAL A 108 -18.06 -10.03 -13.24
C VAL A 108 -17.93 -9.12 -12.01
N PRO A 109 -18.89 -9.10 -11.08
CA PRO A 109 -18.73 -8.33 -9.85
C PRO A 109 -17.45 -8.71 -9.07
N ASN A 110 -16.74 -7.71 -8.51
CA ASN A 110 -15.54 -7.89 -7.67
C ASN A 110 -15.74 -8.80 -6.44
N THR A 111 -16.98 -9.14 -6.10
CA THR A 111 -17.32 -10.09 -5.05
C THR A 111 -17.21 -11.56 -5.47
N ARG A 112 -17.01 -11.84 -6.77
CA ARG A 112 -17.05 -13.19 -7.34
C ARG A 112 -15.84 -13.55 -8.21
N CYS A 113 -15.07 -12.56 -8.66
CA CYS A 113 -13.74 -12.79 -9.23
C CYS A 113 -12.67 -12.64 -8.14
N PHE A 114 -11.78 -13.63 -8.05
CA PHE A 114 -10.58 -13.51 -7.22
C PHE A 114 -9.71 -12.39 -7.79
N GLN A 115 -9.36 -11.42 -6.96
CA GLN A 115 -8.30 -10.47 -7.32
C GLN A 115 -7.00 -11.23 -7.62
N PRO A 116 -6.15 -10.72 -8.54
CA PRO A 116 -4.85 -11.31 -8.77
C PRO A 116 -4.08 -11.40 -7.44
N ASN A 117 -3.39 -12.52 -7.25
CA ASN A 117 -2.59 -12.80 -6.05
C ASN A 117 -3.35 -12.72 -4.73
N ARG A 118 -4.67 -12.94 -4.73
CA ARG A 118 -5.50 -12.83 -3.51
C ARG A 118 -5.00 -13.71 -2.36
N LEU A 119 -4.53 -14.93 -2.65
CA LEU A 119 -3.96 -15.81 -1.63
C LEU A 119 -2.71 -15.18 -1.00
N GLU A 120 -1.80 -14.64 -1.81
CA GLU A 120 -0.61 -13.94 -1.33
C GLU A 120 -1.00 -12.74 -0.45
N THR A 121 -1.98 -11.95 -0.88
CA THR A 121 -2.47 -10.81 -0.08
C THR A 121 -3.05 -11.27 1.26
N LEU A 122 -3.84 -12.35 1.26
CA LEU A 122 -4.41 -12.90 2.48
C LEU A 122 -3.34 -13.43 3.43
N LEU A 123 -2.31 -14.10 2.90
CA LEU A 123 -1.17 -14.58 3.70
C LEU A 123 -0.36 -13.42 4.28
N LYS A 124 -0.17 -12.32 3.53
CA LYS A 124 0.44 -11.10 4.05
C LYS A 124 -0.39 -10.51 5.18
N TYR A 125 -1.71 -10.38 5.01
CA TYR A 125 -2.57 -9.86 6.06
C TYR A 125 -2.63 -10.75 7.29
N SER A 126 -2.63 -12.08 7.14
CA SER A 126 -2.60 -12.98 8.30
C SER A 126 -1.31 -12.80 9.09
N LEU A 127 -0.17 -12.64 8.43
CA LEU A 127 1.10 -12.35 9.11
C LEU A 127 1.06 -10.99 9.82
N MET A 128 0.58 -9.93 9.16
CA MET A 128 0.43 -8.61 9.77
C MET A 128 -0.45 -8.63 11.03
N LEU A 129 -1.55 -9.38 11.01
CA LEU A 129 -2.42 -9.56 12.18
C LEU A 129 -1.77 -10.37 13.29
N GLN A 130 -0.91 -11.33 12.95
CA GLN A 130 -0.14 -12.07 13.96
C GLN A 130 0.90 -11.17 14.63
N TYR A 131 1.53 -10.25 13.89
CA TYR A 131 2.43 -9.24 14.46
C TYR A 131 1.71 -8.28 15.41
N ASP A 132 0.58 -7.73 14.98
CA ASP A 132 -0.20 -6.79 15.78
C ASP A 132 -0.70 -7.41 17.10
N LYS A 133 -0.87 -8.74 17.14
CA LYS A 133 -1.25 -9.49 18.33
C LYS A 133 -0.07 -9.98 19.18
N CYS A 134 1.15 -9.91 18.65
CA CYS A 134 2.33 -10.43 19.34
C CYS A 134 2.77 -9.43 20.42
N THR A 135 2.90 -9.90 21.66
CA THR A 135 3.19 -9.04 22.83
C THR A 135 4.61 -8.51 22.86
N PHE A 136 5.54 -9.23 22.24
CA PHE A 136 6.97 -8.94 22.30
C PHE A 136 7.55 -8.56 20.94
N HIS A 137 6.69 -8.25 19.96
CA HIS A 137 7.12 -7.90 18.62
C HIS A 137 7.75 -6.51 18.59
N SER A 138 9.06 -6.45 18.36
CA SER A 138 9.78 -5.20 18.10
C SER A 138 9.95 -4.99 16.60
N SER A 139 9.80 -3.76 16.12
CA SER A 139 10.04 -3.42 14.70
C SER A 139 11.48 -3.65 14.24
N ALA A 140 12.39 -3.92 15.18
CA ALA A 140 13.79 -4.29 14.91
C ALA A 140 13.98 -5.78 14.59
N ASP A 141 13.01 -6.65 14.91
CA ASP A 141 13.10 -8.12 14.75
C ASP A 141 12.77 -8.62 13.34
N VAL A 142 12.78 -7.73 12.36
CA VAL A 142 12.55 -8.02 10.93
C VAL A 142 13.81 -8.68 10.35
N THR A 143 14.17 -9.84 10.87
CA THR A 143 15.11 -10.74 10.22
C THR A 143 14.32 -11.76 9.40
N ASP A 144 14.76 -12.00 8.15
CA ASP A 144 14.11 -12.85 7.14
C ASP A 144 13.81 -14.31 7.59
N TYR A 145 14.20 -14.69 8.81
CA TYR A 145 14.10 -16.04 9.36
C TYR A 145 12.86 -16.28 10.23
N ASN A 146 12.13 -15.24 10.64
CA ASN A 146 10.92 -15.38 11.47
C ASN A 146 9.61 -15.50 10.68
N TYR A 147 9.69 -15.58 9.35
CA TYR A 147 8.53 -15.66 8.47
C TYR A 147 8.20 -17.11 8.13
N THR A 148 7.39 -17.78 8.95
CA THR A 148 6.88 -19.11 8.62
C THR A 148 5.36 -19.09 8.49
N LEU A 149 4.84 -19.78 7.47
CA LEU A 149 3.39 -20.06 7.35
C LEU A 149 3.01 -21.37 8.04
N PHE A 150 3.99 -22.14 8.51
CA PHE A 150 3.79 -23.43 9.14
C PHE A 150 3.45 -23.31 10.64
N MET A 151 3.86 -22.22 11.27
CA MET A 151 3.57 -21.91 12.67
C MET A 151 3.22 -20.44 12.81
N ASP A 152 2.34 -20.12 13.75
CA ASP A 152 1.99 -18.74 14.06
C ASP A 152 3.19 -18.01 14.65
N HIS A 153 3.30 -16.71 14.32
CA HIS A 153 4.41 -15.88 14.79
C HIS A 153 4.41 -15.71 16.31
N VAL A 154 5.55 -15.99 16.92
CA VAL A 154 5.84 -15.74 18.34
C VAL A 154 7.24 -15.13 18.41
N CYS A 155 7.35 -13.93 18.98
CA CYS A 155 8.64 -13.34 19.33
C CYS A 155 9.05 -13.77 20.74
N ASP A 156 10.34 -14.05 20.92
CA ASP A 156 10.94 -14.19 22.23
C ASP A 156 11.16 -12.81 22.87
N GLY A 157 10.88 -12.69 24.16
CA GLY A 157 11.05 -11.44 24.91
C GLY A 157 12.52 -11.08 25.19
N ASP A 158 13.46 -11.97 24.89
CA ASP A 158 14.89 -11.81 25.18
C ASP A 158 15.54 -10.67 24.38
N LEU A 159 14.94 -10.29 23.25
CA LEU A 159 15.42 -9.19 22.39
C LEU A 159 14.89 -7.82 22.80
N LEU A 160 14.03 -7.75 23.82
CA LEU A 160 13.54 -6.47 24.31
C LEU A 160 14.63 -5.73 25.08
N PRO A 161 14.76 -4.41 24.90
CA PRO A 161 15.74 -3.62 25.63
C PRO A 161 15.43 -3.66 27.14
N CYS A 162 16.24 -4.42 27.87
CA CYS A 162 16.13 -4.58 29.33
C CYS A 162 17.21 -3.81 30.10
N GLU A 163 18.21 -3.27 29.40
CA GLU A 163 19.35 -2.60 30.00
C GLU A 163 19.23 -1.08 29.90
N VAL A 164 19.60 -0.40 30.98
CA VAL A 164 19.71 1.06 31.00
C VAL A 164 21.03 1.44 30.32
N ILE A 165 20.92 2.02 29.12
CA ILE A 165 22.08 2.44 28.32
C ILE A 165 22.77 3.67 28.94
N GLN A 166 21.98 4.62 29.46
CA GLN A 166 22.51 5.88 29.96
C GLN A 166 21.63 6.46 31.07
N THR A 167 22.25 7.11 32.05
CA THR A 167 21.56 7.85 33.12
C THR A 167 22.00 9.31 33.07
N MET A 168 21.04 10.23 32.93
CA MET A 168 21.30 11.66 33.11
C MET A 168 21.29 12.03 34.59
N ALA A 169 22.46 12.37 35.14
CA ALA A 169 22.54 13.03 36.43
C ALA A 169 22.35 14.54 36.21
N SER A 170 21.12 15.03 36.29
CA SER A 170 20.82 16.46 36.29
C SER A 170 20.59 16.95 37.72
N ASP A 171 21.26 18.03 38.12
CA ASP A 171 20.98 18.72 39.39
C ASP A 171 19.56 19.34 39.41
N ASP A 172 18.93 19.45 38.24
CA ASP A 172 17.60 19.99 38.05
C ASP A 172 16.52 18.96 38.41
N ARG A 173 16.01 19.05 39.65
CA ARG A 173 14.97 18.15 40.19
C ARG A 173 13.58 18.35 39.59
N ASN A 174 13.44 19.26 38.63
CA ASN A 174 12.16 19.76 38.12
C ASN A 174 11.97 19.49 36.62
N ILE A 175 12.49 18.36 36.14
CA ILE A 175 12.16 17.85 34.81
C ILE A 175 10.67 17.48 34.79
N TRP A 176 9.95 18.02 33.82
CA TRP A 176 8.52 17.80 33.64
C TRP A 176 8.22 16.71 32.62
N GLN A 177 8.90 16.75 31.47
CA GLN A 177 8.70 15.79 30.39
C GLN A 177 10.03 15.60 29.64
N ILE A 178 10.25 14.39 29.12
CA ILE A 178 11.39 14.04 28.28
C ILE A 178 10.84 13.32 27.05
N GLU A 179 11.37 13.66 25.87
CA GLU A 179 10.99 12.98 24.62
C GLU A 179 12.20 12.89 23.68
N TYR A 180 12.46 11.69 23.16
CA TYR A 180 13.42 11.49 22.09
C TYR A 180 12.82 11.91 20.75
N SER A 181 13.65 12.46 19.88
CA SER A 181 13.27 12.64 18.48
C SER A 181 13.00 11.27 17.84
N PRO A 182 12.06 11.16 16.88
CA PRO A 182 11.74 9.90 16.22
C PRO A 182 12.92 9.18 15.56
N ASN A 183 13.95 9.92 15.14
CA ASN A 183 15.21 9.37 14.61
C ASN A 183 16.22 8.94 15.69
N GLY A 184 15.90 9.10 16.98
CA GLY A 184 16.76 8.76 18.13
C GLY A 184 17.99 9.67 18.30
N SER A 185 18.16 10.69 17.46
CA SER A 185 19.38 11.50 17.43
C SER A 185 19.40 12.67 18.40
N ASN A 186 18.28 13.05 19.00
CA ASN A 186 18.20 14.16 19.95
C ASN A 186 17.24 13.81 21.08
N LEU A 187 17.55 14.30 22.29
CA LEU A 187 16.69 14.19 23.46
C LEU A 187 16.22 15.58 23.87
N ALA A 188 14.92 15.84 23.84
CA ALA A 188 14.37 17.08 24.38
C ALA A 188 13.91 16.87 25.82
N VAL A 189 14.41 17.71 26.71
CA VAL A 189 14.07 17.74 28.13
C VAL A 189 13.39 19.06 28.43
N CYS A 190 12.21 18.96 29.02
CA CYS A 190 11.35 20.08 29.36
C CYS A 190 11.34 20.26 30.88
N THR A 191 11.63 21.47 31.37
CA THR A 191 11.70 21.73 32.82
C THR A 191 10.62 22.71 33.28
N ARG A 192 10.20 22.57 34.55
CA ARG A 192 9.28 23.54 35.18
C ARG A 192 9.90 24.92 35.39
N GLN A 193 11.22 25.03 35.25
CA GLN A 193 11.95 26.29 35.28
C GLN A 193 11.84 27.08 33.96
N LYS A 194 10.80 26.80 33.16
CA LYS A 194 10.47 27.49 31.92
C LYS A 194 11.58 27.43 30.87
N HIS A 195 12.27 26.31 30.77
CA HIS A 195 13.22 26.12 29.70
C HIS A 195 13.15 24.70 29.14
N ILE A 196 13.57 24.57 27.89
CA ILE A 196 13.71 23.30 27.18
C ILE A 196 15.18 23.17 26.83
N ILE A 197 15.75 22.01 27.12
CA ILE A 197 17.12 21.69 26.75
C ILE A 197 17.06 20.51 25.78
N VAL A 198 17.62 20.71 24.59
CA VAL A 198 17.83 19.66 23.61
C VAL A 198 19.25 19.15 23.82
N PHE A 199 19.38 17.86 24.07
CA PHE A 199 20.65 17.16 24.20
C PHE A 199 20.91 16.34 22.94
N SER A 200 22.17 16.29 22.53
CA SER A 200 22.63 15.29 21.57
C SER A 200 23.09 14.05 22.37
N PRO A 201 22.45 12.89 22.20
CA PRO A 201 22.89 11.64 22.81
C PRO A 201 24.18 11.19 22.12
N SER A 202 25.27 11.14 22.90
CA SER A 202 26.49 10.47 22.50
C SER A 202 26.51 9.09 23.15
N ILE A 203 26.75 8.04 22.37
CA ILE A 203 26.83 6.65 22.86
C ILE A 203 28.02 6.47 23.81
N THR A 204 29.04 7.33 23.72
CA THR A 204 30.31 7.20 24.45
C THR A 204 30.52 8.26 25.54
N GLU A 205 29.72 9.32 25.59
CA GLU A 205 29.89 10.46 26.51
C GLU A 205 28.57 10.84 27.20
N ASN A 206 28.66 11.66 28.25
CA ASN A 206 27.48 12.24 28.91
C ASN A 206 26.65 13.07 27.91
N TYR A 207 25.33 13.16 28.10
CA TYR A 207 24.45 13.98 27.27
C TYR A 207 24.98 15.42 27.16
N MET A 208 25.35 15.82 25.95
CA MET A 208 25.86 17.15 25.68
C MET A 208 24.69 18.09 25.35
N GLU A 209 24.58 19.19 26.08
CA GLU A 209 23.60 20.24 25.79
C GLU A 209 23.86 20.81 24.40
N TYR A 210 22.90 20.61 23.51
CA TYR A 210 22.95 21.07 22.13
C TYR A 210 22.31 22.45 21.98
N LYS A 211 21.08 22.63 22.48
CA LYS A 211 20.35 23.90 22.44
C LYS A 211 19.51 24.10 23.70
N ARG A 212 19.34 25.35 24.12
CA ARG A 212 18.45 25.75 25.22
C ARG A 212 17.48 26.83 24.77
N TYR A 213 16.19 26.57 24.98
CA TYR A 213 15.10 27.50 24.72
C TYR A 213 14.50 27.98 26.03
N ASN A 214 14.55 29.28 26.28
CA ASN A 214 13.89 29.89 27.43
C ASN A 214 12.45 30.28 27.05
N LEU A 215 11.51 29.99 27.94
CA LEU A 215 10.08 30.22 27.76
C LEU A 215 9.60 31.27 28.76
N ASP A 216 8.58 32.04 28.37
CA ASP A 216 7.93 32.99 29.28
C ASP A 216 7.05 32.31 30.33
N SER A 217 6.57 31.11 30.01
CA SER A 217 5.57 30.36 30.79
C SER A 217 5.99 28.91 30.95
N ILE A 218 5.36 28.23 31.92
CA ILE A 218 5.71 26.85 32.25
C ILE A 218 5.22 25.96 31.11
N PRO A 219 6.09 25.10 30.55
CA PRO A 219 5.69 24.15 29.54
C PRO A 219 4.82 23.04 30.18
N SER A 220 3.73 22.71 29.50
CA SER A 220 2.76 21.67 29.88
C SER A 220 2.97 20.40 29.07
N GLN A 221 3.33 20.51 27.79
CA GLN A 221 3.57 19.36 26.93
C GLN A 221 4.66 19.67 25.91
N LEU A 222 5.45 18.65 25.57
CA LEU A 222 6.46 18.65 24.52
C LEU A 222 6.20 17.51 23.55
N LYS A 223 6.30 17.77 22.24
CA LYS A 223 6.17 16.77 21.18
C LYS A 223 7.12 17.02 20.02
N TRP A 224 7.86 15.99 19.59
CA TRP A 224 8.65 16.04 18.37
C TRP A 224 7.80 15.81 17.13
N SER A 225 8.11 16.52 16.05
CA SER A 225 7.54 16.23 14.74
C SER A 225 8.02 14.86 14.24
N PRO A 226 7.22 14.11 13.46
CA PRO A 226 7.62 12.79 12.97
C PRO A 226 8.89 12.84 12.08
N ASN A 227 9.12 13.96 11.40
CA ASN A 227 10.36 14.21 10.63
C ASN A 227 11.59 14.59 11.50
N SER A 228 11.47 14.63 12.83
CA SER A 228 12.55 14.97 13.78
C SER A 228 13.17 16.38 13.62
N THR A 229 12.49 17.31 12.95
CA THR A 229 13.01 18.68 12.69
C THR A 229 12.38 19.78 13.54
N MET A 230 11.21 19.54 14.13
CA MET A 230 10.47 20.56 14.88
C MET A 230 10.06 20.02 16.26
N ILE A 231 9.95 20.93 17.22
CA ILE A 231 9.46 20.65 18.56
C ILE A 231 8.23 21.54 18.78
N LEU A 232 7.10 20.91 19.07
CA LEU A 232 5.90 21.59 19.53
C LEU A 232 5.90 21.63 21.05
N VAL A 233 5.76 22.82 21.61
CA VAL A 233 5.64 23.03 23.05
C VAL A 233 4.34 23.76 23.35
N VAL A 234 3.56 23.18 24.24
CA VAL A 234 2.36 23.80 24.80
C VAL A 234 2.70 24.35 26.17
N THR A 235 2.28 25.57 26.48
CA THR A 235 2.45 26.18 27.80
C THR A 235 1.15 26.28 28.58
N THR A 236 1.26 26.35 29.90
CA THR A 236 0.11 26.41 30.83
C THR A 236 -0.77 27.65 30.63
N CYS A 237 -0.28 28.67 29.92
CA CYS A 237 -1.03 29.89 29.61
C CYS A 237 -1.88 29.78 28.32
N GLY A 238 -2.15 28.56 27.83
CA GLY A 238 -2.95 28.36 26.62
C GLY A 238 -2.23 28.81 25.34
N ARG A 239 -0.90 28.83 25.32
CA ARG A 239 -0.11 29.12 24.11
C ARG A 239 0.59 27.86 23.66
N TYR A 240 0.61 27.60 22.36
CA TYR A 240 1.57 26.68 21.75
C TYR A 240 2.64 27.46 20.98
N ILE A 241 3.87 26.99 21.09
CA ILE A 241 5.06 27.55 20.46
C ILE A 241 5.72 26.41 19.70
N ILE A 242 5.96 26.62 18.42
CA ILE A 242 6.69 25.66 17.59
C ILE A 242 8.11 26.19 17.42
N PHE A 243 9.06 25.38 17.89
CA PHE A 243 10.48 25.59 17.69
C PHE A 243 10.94 24.78 16.48
N LEU A 244 11.65 25.43 15.56
CA LEU A 244 12.39 24.72 14.51
C LEU A 244 13.72 24.26 15.09
N CYS A 245 13.83 22.96 15.33
CA CYS A 245 15.09 22.33 15.69
C CYS A 245 15.78 21.83 14.41
N LYS A 246 16.13 22.74 13.50
CA LYS A 246 17.01 22.40 12.38
C LYS A 246 18.45 22.28 12.88
N ILE A 247 19.08 21.13 12.60
CA ILE A 247 20.43 20.77 13.01
C ILE A 247 21.50 21.70 12.38
N ASP A 248 21.17 22.36 11.25
CA ASP A 248 22.13 23.14 10.45
C ASP A 248 22.00 24.66 10.56
N CYS A 249 21.06 25.19 11.35
CA CYS A 249 20.90 26.65 11.46
C CYS A 249 21.65 27.19 12.68
N ALA A 250 22.81 27.79 12.42
CA ALA A 250 23.65 28.52 13.37
C ALA A 250 23.09 29.91 13.77
N THR A 251 21.81 30.18 13.53
CA THR A 251 21.18 31.48 13.81
C THR A 251 20.21 31.39 14.99
N PRO A 252 20.20 32.37 15.90
CA PRO A 252 19.47 32.34 17.18
C PRO A 252 17.95 32.58 17.07
N GLU A 253 17.37 32.52 15.87
CA GLU A 253 15.92 32.74 15.64
C GLU A 253 15.24 31.43 15.22
N ASP A 254 15.24 30.45 16.13
CA ASP A 254 14.63 29.12 15.95
C ASP A 254 13.10 29.11 16.19
N LEU A 255 12.44 30.27 16.34
CA LEU A 255 11.00 30.38 16.56
C LEU A 255 10.27 30.49 15.21
N SER A 256 9.53 29.46 14.78
CA SER A 256 8.74 29.56 13.54
C SER A 256 7.35 30.12 13.77
N LEU A 257 6.69 29.75 14.88
CA LEU A 257 5.29 30.09 15.07
C LEU A 257 4.93 30.12 16.57
N GLN A 258 4.43 31.27 17.02
CA GLN A 258 3.84 31.46 18.33
C GLN A 258 2.39 31.89 18.13
N THR A 259 1.45 31.13 18.68
CA THR A 259 0.04 31.53 18.65
C THR A 259 -0.25 32.64 19.67
N THR A 260 -1.33 33.38 19.46
CA THR A 260 -1.86 34.30 20.46
C THR A 260 -2.31 33.53 21.72
N VAL A 261 -2.40 34.22 22.87
CA VAL A 261 -2.95 33.60 24.09
C VAL A 261 -4.34 33.05 23.77
N ILE A 262 -4.49 31.73 23.86
CA ILE A 262 -5.82 31.13 23.87
C ILE A 262 -6.30 31.24 25.32
N ASN A 263 -7.53 31.73 25.51
CA ASN A 263 -8.11 31.89 26.86
C ASN A 263 -8.37 30.54 27.55
N GLU A 264 -8.27 29.44 26.81
CA GLU A 264 -8.47 28.09 27.29
C GLU A 264 -7.15 27.35 27.47
N THR A 265 -7.10 26.48 28.47
CA THR A 265 -5.95 25.61 28.72
C THR A 265 -5.92 24.47 27.73
N ILE A 266 -4.81 24.31 27.01
CA ILE A 266 -4.60 23.19 26.10
C ILE A 266 -4.26 21.95 26.94
N SER A 267 -5.06 20.89 26.81
CA SER A 267 -4.88 19.64 27.57
C SER A 267 -3.87 18.69 26.91
N CYS A 268 -3.90 18.61 25.58
CA CYS A 268 -2.97 17.82 24.79
C CYS A 268 -2.86 18.39 23.36
N ALA A 269 -1.69 18.20 22.75
CA ALA A 269 -1.36 18.47 21.37
C ALA A 269 -0.50 17.34 20.84
N ASP A 270 -0.63 17.05 19.55
CA ASP A 270 0.17 16.07 18.85
C ASP A 270 0.32 16.46 17.37
N TRP A 271 1.29 15.87 16.70
CA TRP A 271 1.54 16.11 15.28
C TRP A 271 0.70 15.17 14.40
N PHE A 272 0.32 15.66 13.22
CA PHE A 272 -0.18 14.76 12.18
C PHE A 272 0.95 13.84 11.68
N PRO A 273 0.63 12.59 11.27
CA PRO A 273 1.63 11.66 10.72
C PRO A 273 2.41 12.24 9.54
N ASP A 274 1.76 13.07 8.73
CA ASP A 274 2.34 13.63 7.50
C ASP A 274 3.37 14.75 7.75
N SER A 275 3.56 15.19 9.00
CA SER A 275 4.60 16.16 9.40
C SER A 275 4.57 17.52 8.67
N ILE A 276 3.41 17.93 8.12
CA ILE A 276 3.20 19.24 7.46
C ILE A 276 2.68 20.26 8.46
#